data_AF-A0A8C0JNL0-F1
#
_entry.id   AF-A0A8C0JNL0-F1
#
_cell.length_a   1.000
_cell.length_b   1.000
_cell.length_c   1.000
_cell.angle_alpha   90.00
_cell.angle_beta   90.00
_cell.angle_gamma   90.00
#
_symmetry.space_group_name_H-M   'P 1'
#
loop_
_entity.id
_entity.type
_entity.pdbx_description
1 polymer ?
#
loop_
_entity_poly.entity_id
_entity_poly.type
_entity_poly.pdbx_seq_one_letter_code
_entity_poly.pdbx_strand_id
1 'polypeptide(L)'
;MLRREARLRREYLYRRAQEESQRAAQERKDKVRRALQENRLIPTELRREALALQGSLEFDDAGGEGKCSCQLLPTALEPAGFHGIPQTP
;
A
#
# COMPACT_ATOMS: atom_id res chain seq x y z
N MET A 1 -32.98 -3.68 -27.64
CA MET A 1 -31.81 -3.28 -26.84
C MET A 1 -31.51 -4.24 -25.67
N LEU A 2 -31.72 -5.56 -25.82
CA LEU A 2 -31.59 -6.53 -24.69
C LEU A 2 -30.15 -7.05 -24.46
N ARG A 3 -29.30 -7.00 -25.50
CA ARG A 3 -27.91 -7.50 -25.39
C ARG A 3 -27.03 -6.62 -24.51
N ARG A 4 -27.29 -5.31 -24.47
CA ARG A 4 -26.56 -4.35 -23.63
C ARG A 4 -26.81 -4.61 -22.14
N GLU A 5 -28.07 -4.80 -21.75
CA GLU A 5 -28.46 -5.09 -20.37
C GLU A 5 -27.91 -6.45 -19.90
N ALA A 6 -27.96 -7.47 -20.77
CA ALA A 6 -27.36 -8.76 -20.48
C ALA A 6 -25.84 -8.67 -20.26
N ARG A 7 -25.14 -7.83 -21.03
CA ARG A 7 -23.71 -7.56 -20.84
C ARG A 7 -23.46 -6.86 -19.49
N LEU A 8 -24.17 -5.77 -19.22
CA LEU A 8 -24.04 -5.02 -17.97
C LEU A 8 -24.30 -5.88 -16.73
N ARG A 9 -25.28 -6.78 -16.79
CA ARG A 9 -25.58 -7.69 -15.68
C ARG A 9 -24.44 -8.68 -15.42
N ARG A 10 -23.84 -9.23 -16.48
CA ARG A 10 -22.67 -10.14 -16.34
C ARG A 10 -21.47 -9.41 -15.76
N GLU A 11 -21.20 -8.20 -16.25
CA GLU A 11 -20.12 -7.36 -15.73
C GLU A 11 -20.32 -7.01 -14.26
N TYR A 12 -21.55 -6.64 -13.86
CA TYR A 12 -21.88 -6.34 -12.47
C TYR A 12 -21.69 -7.56 -11.57
N LEU A 13 -22.21 -8.73 -11.96
CA LEU A 13 -22.04 -9.96 -11.18
C LEU A 13 -20.56 -10.33 -11.02
N TYR A 14 -19.77 -10.15 -12.08
CA TYR A 14 -18.33 -10.42 -12.02
C TYR A 14 -17.61 -9.47 -11.06
N ARG A 15 -17.84 -8.15 -11.20
CA ARG A 15 -17.25 -7.15 -10.28
C ARG A 15 -17.68 -7.38 -8.84
N ARG A 16 -18.96 -7.68 -8.62
CA ARG A 16 -19.50 -7.97 -7.29
C ARG A 16 -18.87 -9.21 -6.67
N ALA A 17 -18.71 -10.30 -7.43
CA ALA A 17 -18.05 -11.50 -6.94
C ALA A 17 -16.57 -11.22 -6.57
N GLN A 18 -15.88 -10.41 -7.37
CA GLN A 18 -14.52 -9.98 -7.04
C GLN A 18 -14.49 -9.14 -5.76
N GLU A 19 -15.36 -8.15 -5.63
CA GLU A 19 -15.48 -7.33 -4.42
C GLU A 19 -15.79 -8.18 -3.17
N GLU A 20 -16.72 -9.12 -3.27
CA GLU A 20 -17.07 -10.01 -2.15
C GLU A 20 -15.87 -10.86 -1.71
N SER A 21 -15.09 -11.39 -2.67
CA SER A 21 -13.85 -12.12 -2.36
C SER A 21 -12.80 -11.23 -1.69
N GLN A 22 -12.65 -9.99 -2.15
CA GLN A 22 -11.70 -9.03 -1.60
C GLN A 22 -12.13 -8.56 -0.21
N ARG A 23 -13.43 -8.31 0.02
CA ARG A 23 -13.98 -7.95 1.32
C ARG A 23 -13.70 -9.03 2.36
N ALA A 24 -13.94 -10.30 2.01
CA ALA A 24 -13.64 -11.42 2.92
C ALA A 24 -12.15 -11.51 3.27
N ALA A 25 -11.25 -11.24 2.32
CA ALA A 25 -9.81 -11.16 2.59
C ALA A 25 -9.45 -9.94 3.46
N GLN A 26 -10.07 -8.79 3.21
CA GLN A 26 -9.85 -7.56 3.95
C GLN A 26 -10.30 -7.69 5.41
N GLU A 27 -11.45 -8.32 5.66
CA GLU A 27 -11.93 -8.59 7.02
C GLU A 27 -10.94 -9.45 7.83
N ARG A 28 -10.28 -10.43 7.18
CA ARG A 28 -9.23 -11.23 7.82
C ARG A 28 -8.02 -10.38 8.16
N LYS A 29 -7.57 -9.53 7.24
CA LYS A 29 -6.49 -8.57 7.49
C LYS A 29 -6.82 -7.62 8.63
N ASP A 30 -8.04 -7.08 8.67
CA ASP A 30 -8.47 -6.15 9.71
C ASP A 30 -8.55 -6.83 11.08
N LYS A 31 -8.99 -8.09 11.15
CA LYS A 31 -8.93 -8.88 12.39
C LYS A 31 -7.50 -9.07 12.88
N VAL A 32 -6.56 -9.36 11.98
CA VAL A 32 -5.13 -9.47 12.32
C VAL A 32 -4.58 -8.11 12.78
N ARG A 33 -4.88 -7.02 12.06
CA ARG A 33 -4.48 -5.64 12.43
C ARG A 33 -5.00 -5.26 13.81
N ARG A 34 -6.27 -5.55 14.13
CA ARG A 34 -6.85 -5.30 15.45
C ARG A 34 -6.19 -6.13 16.54
N ALA A 35 -5.91 -7.41 16.29
CA ALA A 35 -5.21 -8.28 17.25
C ALA A 35 -3.80 -7.74 17.57
N LEU A 36 -3.07 -7.25 16.56
CA LEU A 36 -1.78 -6.60 16.74
C LEU A 36 -1.88 -5.30 17.55
N GLN A 37 -2.87 -4.44 17.26
CA GLN A 37 -3.09 -3.19 17.99
C GLN A 37 -3.49 -3.41 19.46
N GLU A 38 -4.37 -4.37 19.72
CA GLU A 38 -4.80 -4.74 21.07
C GLU A 38 -3.74 -5.53 21.86
N ASN A 39 -2.59 -5.86 21.25
CA ASN A 39 -1.56 -6.76 21.79
C ASN A 39 -2.13 -8.09 22.30
N ARG A 40 -3.19 -8.57 21.66
CA ARG A 40 -3.82 -9.86 21.98
C ARG A 40 -3.25 -10.93 21.06
N LEU A 41 -3.25 -12.17 21.57
CA LEU A 41 -2.80 -13.33 20.81
C LEU A 41 -3.65 -13.47 19.54
N ILE A 42 -2.98 -13.46 18.38
CA ILE A 42 -3.63 -13.73 17.10
C ILE A 42 -4.21 -15.16 17.15
N PRO A 43 -5.50 -15.35 16.78
CA PRO A 43 -6.11 -16.67 16.72
C PRO A 43 -5.27 -17.62 15.87
N THR A 44 -5.13 -18.88 16.30
CA THR A 44 -4.23 -19.86 15.66
C THR A 44 -4.55 -20.11 14.18
N GLU A 45 -5.82 -19.99 13.79
CA GLU A 45 -6.28 -20.06 12.39
C GLU A 45 -5.76 -18.88 11.56
N LEU A 46 -5.85 -17.67 12.11
CA LEU A 46 -5.36 -16.45 11.48
C LEU A 46 -3.84 -16.33 11.54
N ARG A 47 -3.13 -17.15 12.35
CA ARG A 47 -1.66 -17.07 12.45
C ARG A 47 -0.97 -17.54 11.18
N ARG A 48 -1.46 -18.60 10.54
CA ARG A 48 -0.95 -19.07 9.23
C ARG A 48 -1.32 -18.09 8.13
N GLU A 49 -2.57 -17.61 8.16
CA GLU A 49 -3.03 -16.60 7.22
C GLU A 49 -2.28 -15.27 7.40
N ALA A 50 -1.93 -14.86 8.63
CA ALA A 50 -1.18 -13.65 8.91
C ALA A 50 0.22 -13.69 8.30
N LEU A 51 0.90 -14.84 8.31
CA LEU A 51 2.21 -14.97 7.65
C LEU A 51 2.08 -14.83 6.12
N ALA A 52 1.04 -15.42 5.52
CA ALA A 52 0.77 -15.28 4.09
C ALA A 52 0.31 -13.86 3.71
N LEU A 53 -0.53 -13.25 4.56
CA LEU A 53 -1.03 -11.89 4.41
C LEU A 53 0.06 -10.87 4.66
N GLN A 54 1.05 -11.12 5.53
CA GLN A 54 2.17 -10.21 5.78
C GLN A 54 2.98 -9.98 4.50
N GLY A 55 3.25 -11.05 3.72
CA GLY A 55 3.90 -10.92 2.42
C GLY A 55 3.03 -10.26 1.35
N SER A 56 1.71 -10.25 1.51
CA SER A 56 0.78 -9.56 0.58
C SER A 56 0.49 -8.11 1.00
N LEU A 57 0.55 -7.82 2.32
CA LEU A 57 0.30 -6.51 2.94
C LEU A 57 1.31 -5.47 2.47
N GLU A 58 2.58 -5.87 2.29
CA GLU A 58 3.62 -5.01 1.70
C GLU A 58 3.22 -4.45 0.32
N PHE A 59 2.41 -5.19 -0.44
CA PHE A 59 1.92 -4.77 -1.76
C PHE A 59 0.56 -4.07 -1.70
N ASP A 60 -0.28 -4.37 -0.71
CA ASP A 60 -1.64 -3.83 -0.60
C ASP A 60 -1.71 -2.47 0.14
N ASP A 61 -0.69 -2.09 0.93
CA ASP A 61 -0.63 -0.78 1.59
C ASP A 61 -0.30 0.38 0.62
N ALA A 62 -0.03 0.07 -0.66
CA ALA A 62 0.16 1.04 -1.74
C ALA A 62 -1.06 1.07 -2.67
N GLY A 63 -2.20 1.53 -2.15
CA GLY A 63 -3.21 2.15 -3.01
C GLY A 63 -2.55 3.29 -3.78
N GLY A 64 -2.32 3.08 -5.08
CA GLY A 64 -1.51 3.93 -5.94
C GLY A 64 -1.95 5.39 -5.99
N GLU A 65 -1.38 6.22 -5.12
CA GLU A 65 -1.10 7.62 -5.44
C GLU A 65 0.34 7.71 -5.93
N GLY A 66 0.54 7.36 -7.20
CA GLY A 66 1.71 7.75 -7.96
C GLY A 66 1.71 9.26 -8.16
N LYS A 67 2.01 10.03 -7.10
CA LYS A 67 2.51 11.38 -7.27
C LYS A 67 3.88 11.23 -7.91
N CYS A 68 3.90 11.37 -9.23
CA CYS A 68 5.13 11.58 -9.98
C CYS A 68 5.85 12.77 -9.33
N SER A 69 6.83 12.50 -8.49
CA SER A 69 7.76 13.49 -7.95
C SER A 69 8.76 13.92 -9.02
N CYS A 70 8.29 14.12 -10.25
CA CYS A 70 8.99 14.85 -11.28
C CYS A 70 8.79 16.36 -11.05
N GLN A 71 8.86 16.82 -9.80
CA GLN A 71 9.26 18.21 -9.55
C GLN A 71 10.77 18.16 -9.37
N LEU A 72 11.41 18.36 -10.52
CA LEU A 72 12.83 18.52 -10.75
C LEU A 72 13.48 19.35 -9.64
N LEU A 73 14.36 18.72 -8.87
CA LEU A 73 15.48 19.42 -8.24
C LEU A 73 16.59 19.53 -9.30
N PRO A 74 17.02 20.74 -9.66
CA PRO A 74 18.41 20.97 -9.94
C PRO A 74 19.04 21.61 -8.71
N THR A 75 19.88 20.82 -8.06
CA THR A 75 20.89 21.20 -7.10
C THR A 75 21.64 22.43 -7.63
N ALA A 76 21.40 23.60 -7.03
CA ALA A 76 22.26 24.74 -7.24
C ALA A 76 23.56 24.50 -6.46
N LEU A 77 24.61 24.21 -7.22
CA LEU A 77 25.99 24.25 -6.80
C LEU A 77 26.31 25.66 -6.31
N GLU A 78 26.50 25.87 -5.00
CA GLU A 78 27.15 27.10 -4.50
C GLU A 78 28.66 26.85 -4.36
N PRO A 79 29.51 27.46 -5.20
CA PRO A 79 30.93 27.57 -4.91
C PRO A 79 31.19 28.96 -4.31
N ALA A 80 31.21 29.07 -2.99
CA ALA A 80 31.64 30.30 -2.33
C ALA A 80 32.55 30.02 -1.12
N GLY A 81 33.86 30.05 -1.40
CA GLY A 81 34.86 30.70 -0.54
C GLY A 81 35.10 30.12 0.85
N PHE A 82 35.86 29.03 0.95
CA PHE A 82 36.63 28.79 2.17
C PHE A 82 37.95 29.56 2.09
N HIS A 83 37.89 30.83 2.48
CA HIS A 83 39.08 31.64 2.70
C HIS A 83 39.88 31.07 3.87
N GLY A 84 41.18 30.88 3.63
CA GLY A 84 42.12 30.28 4.56
C GLY A 84 42.21 31.01 5.89
N ILE A 85 42.46 30.23 6.93
CA ILE A 85 42.89 30.71 8.23
C ILE A 85 44.32 30.19 8.47
N PRO A 86 45.24 31.06 8.91
CA PRO A 86 46.68 30.87 8.81
C PRO A 86 47.25 29.87 9.81
N GLN A 87 48.38 29.27 9.42
CA GLN A 87 49.28 28.55 10.34
C GLN A 87 49.90 29.57 11.32
N THR A 88 49.88 29.24 12.60
CA THR A 88 50.62 29.94 13.67
C THR A 88 51.53 28.91 14.36
N PRO A 89 52.60 29.38 15.01
CA PRO A 89 54.00 29.08 14.68
C PRO A 89 54.50 27.66 15.00
#